data_AF-A0A2G9S4S7-F1
#
_entry.id   AF-A0A2G9S4S7-F1
#
_cell.length_a   1.000
_cell.length_b   1.000
_cell.length_c   1.000
_cell.angle_alpha   90.00
_cell.angle_beta   90.00
_cell.angle_gamma   90.00
#
_symmetry.space_group_name_H-M   'P 1'
#
loop_
_entity.id
_entity.type
_entity.pdbx_description
1 polymer ?
#
loop_
_entity_poly.entity_id
_entity_poly.type
_entity_poly.pdbx_seq_one_letter_code
_entity_poly.pdbx_strand_id
1 'polypeptide(L)'
;MKLKQRVVVLALLLVILVLTKLLLLDRLETSAAQRQDQLSFQRMMSSLRLTMDSRLEHTLQSPWEIASQWVVPREVYPEDTPEMGAVLHAMATKKIIRADVGYKGTQLKALLVLEGGQKVVFKPKSFGNPSTDERSILAPLYQCCIIRVSTWNRLSHLKHGTLRSAMLSATSHDPLFPVLAEPHLEALERRLQGILSTVQQCLDQFGPDVVMVEDRMTLSHV
;
A
#
# COMPACT_ATOMS: atom_id res chain seq x y z
N MET A 1 -7.80 8.52 62.64
CA MET A 1 -6.85 7.68 61.86
C MET A 1 -5.43 7.93 62.36
N LYS A 2 -4.65 6.87 62.59
CA LYS A 2 -3.23 6.98 62.94
C LYS A 2 -2.43 7.48 61.73
N LEU A 3 -1.33 8.22 61.93
CA LEU A 3 -0.48 8.77 60.86
C LEU A 3 -0.10 7.71 59.80
N LYS A 4 0.19 6.48 60.26
CA LYS A 4 0.47 5.32 59.41
C LYS A 4 -0.65 5.00 58.41
N GLN A 5 -1.93 5.10 58.80
CA GLN A 5 -3.06 4.89 57.88
C GLN A 5 -3.18 6.01 56.83
N ARG A 6 -2.87 7.27 57.20
CA ARG A 6 -2.93 8.40 56.26
C ARG A 6 -1.86 8.28 55.17
N VAL A 7 -0.65 7.86 55.54
CA VAL A 7 0.45 7.63 54.60
C VAL A 7 0.12 6.51 53.62
N VAL A 8 -0.47 5.40 54.11
CA VAL A 8 -0.89 4.28 53.24
C VAL A 8 -1.98 4.69 52.26
N VAL A 9 -2.99 5.46 52.71
CA VAL A 9 -4.05 5.97 51.83
C VAL A 9 -3.49 6.92 50.76
N LEU A 10 -2.61 7.84 51.14
CA LEU A 10 -1.94 8.74 50.20
C LEU A 10 -1.10 7.98 49.17
N ALA A 11 -0.34 6.96 49.60
CA ALA A 11 0.44 6.13 48.70
C ALA A 11 -0.45 5.36 47.70
N LEU A 12 -1.55 4.76 48.16
CA LEU A 12 -2.53 4.09 47.29
C LEU A 12 -3.17 5.05 46.28
N LEU A 13 -3.59 6.25 46.72
CA LEU A 13 -4.15 7.26 45.82
C LEU A 13 -3.13 7.71 44.76
N LEU A 14 -1.86 7.84 45.14
CA LEU A 14 -0.78 8.23 44.23
C LEU A 14 -0.50 7.12 43.21
N VAL A 15 -0.49 5.85 43.63
CA VAL A 15 -0.38 4.70 42.71
C VAL A 15 -1.57 4.63 41.75
N ILE A 16 -2.80 4.84 42.23
CA ILE A 16 -4.00 4.87 41.38
C ILE A 16 -3.94 6.03 40.38
N LEU A 17 -3.52 7.22 40.80
CA LEU A 17 -3.35 8.38 39.92
C LEU A 17 -2.29 8.12 38.83
N VAL A 18 -1.17 7.48 39.19
CA VAL A 18 -0.13 7.12 38.22
C VAL A 18 -0.66 6.08 37.22
N LEU A 19 -1.31 5.00 37.69
CA LEU A 19 -1.87 3.97 36.82
C LEU A 19 -2.97 4.49 35.88
N THR A 20 -3.88 5.31 36.39
CA THR A 20 -4.93 5.94 35.57
C THR A 20 -4.35 6.89 34.53
N LYS A 21 -3.32 7.68 34.88
CA LYS A 21 -2.61 8.53 33.93
C LYS A 21 -1.90 7.72 32.85
N LEU A 22 -1.22 6.62 33.22
CA LEU A 22 -0.55 5.73 32.26
C LEU A 22 -1.55 5.09 31.29
N LEU A 23 -2.66 4.55 31.79
CA LEU A 23 -3.71 3.95 30.96
C LEU A 23 -4.40 4.98 30.05
N LEU A 24 -4.58 6.22 30.52
CA LEU A 24 -5.13 7.30 29.71
C LEU A 24 -4.19 7.72 28.58
N LEU A 25 -2.88 7.82 28.86
CA LEU A 25 -1.89 8.15 27.84
C LEU A 25 -1.82 7.08 26.75
N ASP A 26 -1.79 5.81 27.13
CA ASP A 26 -1.78 4.68 26.20
C ASP A 26 -3.03 4.65 25.29
N ARG A 27 -4.21 4.92 25.86
CA ARG A 27 -5.45 5.10 25.08
C ARG A 27 -5.43 6.29 24.13
N LEU A 28 -4.78 7.39 24.52
CA LEU A 28 -4.69 8.57 23.66
C LEU A 28 -3.72 8.34 22.50
N GLU A 29 -2.57 7.72 22.76
CA GLU A 29 -1.57 7.38 21.75
C GLU A 29 -2.13 6.39 20.72
N THR A 30 -2.77 5.30 21.17
CA THR A 30 -3.43 4.33 20.28
C THR A 30 -4.53 4.96 19.43
N SER A 31 -5.36 5.83 20.00
CA SER A 31 -6.40 6.57 19.28
C SER A 31 -5.84 7.54 18.23
N ALA A 32 -4.75 8.23 18.55
CA ALA A 32 -4.07 9.13 17.63
C ALA A 32 -3.42 8.37 16.46
N ALA A 33 -2.74 7.26 16.74
CA ALA A 33 -2.15 6.39 15.72
C ALA A 33 -3.21 5.85 14.76
N GLN A 34 -4.31 5.30 15.31
CA GLN A 34 -5.41 4.78 14.49
C GLN A 34 -6.09 5.87 13.63
N ARG A 35 -6.18 7.11 14.13
CA ARG A 35 -6.68 8.25 13.34
C ARG A 35 -5.74 8.60 12.21
N GLN A 36 -4.43 8.62 12.45
CA GLN A 36 -3.43 8.91 11.43
C GLN A 36 -3.46 7.85 10.31
N ASP A 37 -3.58 6.58 10.68
CA ASP A 37 -3.71 5.48 9.72
C ASP A 37 -4.95 5.62 8.85
N GLN A 38 -6.09 5.94 9.46
CA GLN A 38 -7.33 6.19 8.72
C GLN A 38 -7.21 7.36 7.73
N LEU A 39 -6.53 8.45 8.11
CA LEU A 39 -6.27 9.58 7.23
C LEU A 39 -5.35 9.20 6.08
N SER A 40 -4.28 8.43 6.35
CA SER A 40 -3.38 7.93 5.30
C SER A 40 -4.13 7.05 4.30
N PHE A 41 -4.99 6.16 4.78
CA PHE A 41 -5.82 5.32 3.93
C PHE A 41 -6.78 6.14 3.07
N GLN A 42 -7.39 7.18 3.62
CA GLN A 42 -8.27 8.08 2.85
C GLN A 42 -7.50 8.84 1.76
N ARG A 43 -6.29 9.30 2.04
CA ARG A 43 -5.42 9.95 1.05
C ARG A 43 -5.08 8.98 -0.08
N MET A 44 -4.59 7.78 0.25
CA MET A 44 -4.36 6.72 -0.72
C MET A 44 -5.60 6.47 -1.61
N MET A 45 -6.78 6.28 -1.00
CA MET A 45 -8.00 6.03 -1.76
C MET A 45 -8.40 7.20 -2.67
N SER A 46 -8.11 8.44 -2.27
CA SER A 46 -8.35 9.63 -3.09
C SER A 46 -7.38 9.74 -4.27
N SER A 47 -6.12 9.32 -4.11
CA SER A 47 -5.11 9.37 -5.18
C SER A 47 -5.31 8.32 -6.26
N LEU A 48 -6.15 7.31 -6.04
CA LEU A 48 -6.54 6.33 -7.08
C LEU A 48 -7.30 6.96 -8.25
N ARG A 49 -7.90 8.14 -8.07
CA ARG A 49 -8.61 8.86 -9.13
C ARG A 49 -7.65 9.79 -9.86
N LEU A 50 -6.98 9.24 -10.87
CA LEU A 50 -6.04 10.00 -11.69
C LEU A 50 -6.75 10.73 -12.83
N THR A 51 -6.41 11.99 -13.06
CA THR A 51 -6.78 12.71 -14.28
C THR A 51 -5.72 12.48 -15.34
N MET A 52 -6.07 11.84 -16.46
CA MET A 52 -5.17 11.55 -17.59
C MET A 52 -4.94 12.80 -18.47
N ASP A 53 -4.62 13.95 -17.86
CA ASP A 53 -4.24 15.16 -18.61
C ASP A 53 -2.79 15.01 -19.09
N SER A 54 -2.56 15.41 -20.34
CA SER A 54 -1.27 15.48 -20.99
C SER A 54 -0.45 16.73 -20.62
N ARG A 55 -1.10 17.74 -20.03
CA ARG A 55 -0.50 19.06 -19.79
C ARG A 55 0.29 19.09 -18.49
N LEU A 56 1.60 19.14 -18.62
CA LEU A 56 2.49 19.61 -17.56
C LEU A 56 2.55 21.15 -17.68
N GLU A 57 1.63 21.87 -17.05
CA GLU A 57 1.45 23.32 -17.29
C GLU A 57 2.64 24.19 -16.84
N HIS A 58 3.62 23.63 -16.13
CA HIS A 58 4.67 24.39 -15.43
C HIS A 58 6.11 23.88 -15.61
N THR A 59 6.39 23.06 -16.64
CA THR A 59 7.75 22.54 -16.84
C THR A 59 8.09 22.29 -18.31
N LEU A 60 9.37 22.46 -18.64
CA LEU A 60 9.94 22.04 -19.93
C LEU A 60 10.40 20.57 -19.90
N GLN A 61 10.37 19.93 -18.73
CA GLN A 61 10.77 18.54 -18.56
C GLN A 61 9.73 17.62 -19.21
N SER A 62 10.22 16.55 -19.81
CA SER A 62 9.39 15.45 -20.26
C SER A 62 8.77 14.71 -19.05
N PRO A 63 7.62 14.05 -19.22
CA PRO A 63 7.03 13.21 -18.16
C PRO A 63 8.01 12.16 -17.62
N TRP A 64 8.94 11.67 -18.45
CA TRP A 64 9.93 10.67 -18.08
C TRP A 64 11.03 11.22 -17.17
N GLU A 65 11.48 12.45 -17.42
CA GLU A 65 12.47 13.11 -16.57
C GLU A 65 11.90 13.39 -15.19
N ILE A 66 10.64 13.82 -15.11
CA ILE A 66 9.92 13.98 -13.84
C ILE A 66 9.82 12.63 -13.12
N ALA A 67 9.34 11.59 -13.82
CA ALA A 67 9.21 10.26 -13.24
C ALA A 67 10.53 9.68 -12.70
N SER A 68 11.65 9.97 -13.36
CA SER A 68 12.97 9.51 -12.94
C SER A 68 13.45 10.13 -11.62
N GLN A 69 12.91 11.30 -11.24
CA GLN A 69 13.27 12.01 -10.01
C GLN A 69 12.52 11.49 -8.78
N TRP A 70 11.45 10.73 -8.96
CA TRP A 70 10.64 10.22 -7.86
C TRP A 70 11.31 9.09 -7.06
N VAL A 71 12.28 8.40 -7.66
CA VAL A 71 12.84 7.18 -7.08
C VAL A 71 13.75 7.52 -5.90
N VAL A 72 13.35 7.05 -4.71
CA VAL A 72 14.13 7.17 -3.47
C VAL A 72 14.27 5.79 -2.81
N PRO A 73 15.09 5.60 -1.75
CA PRO A 73 15.36 4.27 -1.21
C PRO A 73 14.15 3.46 -0.70
N ARG A 74 13.00 4.12 -0.49
CA ARG A 74 11.81 3.53 0.15
C ARG A 74 10.54 3.54 -0.71
N GLU A 75 10.57 4.22 -1.86
CA GLU A 75 9.42 4.30 -2.77
C GLU A 75 9.90 4.58 -4.21
N VAL A 76 9.08 4.17 -5.18
CA VAL A 76 9.35 4.40 -6.61
C VAL A 76 8.66 5.68 -7.09
N TYR A 77 7.55 6.03 -6.46
CA TYR A 77 6.81 7.26 -6.66
C TYR A 77 6.13 7.68 -5.34
N PRO A 78 5.99 8.99 -5.07
CA PRO A 78 5.34 9.49 -3.86
C PRO A 78 3.84 9.16 -3.84
N GLU A 79 3.23 9.11 -2.65
CA GLU A 79 1.80 8.80 -2.52
C GLU A 79 0.89 9.82 -3.24
N ASP A 80 1.30 11.08 -3.23
CA ASP A 80 0.70 12.15 -4.04
C ASP A 80 1.58 12.41 -5.26
N THR A 81 1.11 11.97 -6.43
CA THR A 81 1.82 12.14 -7.71
C THR A 81 0.86 12.71 -8.76
N PRO A 82 0.61 14.03 -8.77
CA PRO A 82 -0.32 14.65 -9.73
C PRO A 82 0.13 14.46 -11.18
N GLU A 83 1.44 14.35 -11.45
CA GLU A 83 2.00 14.14 -12.79
C GLU A 83 1.89 12.69 -13.29
N MET A 84 1.44 11.75 -12.45
CA MET A 84 1.27 10.34 -12.84
C MET A 84 0.34 10.21 -14.06
N GLY A 85 -0.72 11.01 -14.11
CA GLY A 85 -1.65 11.06 -15.24
C GLY A 85 -0.95 11.41 -16.56
N ALA A 86 -0.02 12.36 -16.55
CA ALA A 86 0.74 12.76 -17.74
C ALA A 86 1.71 11.66 -18.20
N VAL A 87 2.36 10.96 -17.27
CA VAL A 87 3.24 9.81 -17.56
C VAL A 87 2.45 8.68 -18.21
N LEU A 88 1.32 8.28 -17.61
CA LEU A 88 0.46 7.21 -18.14
C LEU A 88 -0.15 7.61 -19.49
N HIS A 89 -0.60 8.87 -19.64
CA HIS A 89 -1.10 9.39 -20.91
C HIS A 89 -0.03 9.32 -22.00
N ALA A 90 1.21 9.74 -21.69
CA ALA A 90 2.32 9.66 -22.64
C ALA A 90 2.66 8.20 -22.99
N MET A 91 2.56 7.26 -22.03
CA MET A 91 2.78 5.83 -22.31
C MET A 91 1.73 5.27 -23.28
N ALA A 92 0.48 5.73 -23.17
CA ALA A 92 -0.62 5.28 -24.00
C ALA A 92 -0.60 5.86 -25.43
N THR A 93 -0.08 7.08 -25.62
CA THR A 93 -0.26 7.83 -26.89
C THR A 93 1.02 8.10 -27.68
N LYS A 94 2.21 8.08 -27.04
CA LYS A 94 3.46 8.40 -27.73
C LYS A 94 3.76 7.39 -28.84
N LYS A 95 4.23 7.90 -29.99
CA LYS A 95 4.57 7.07 -31.15
C LYS A 95 5.73 6.13 -30.83
N ILE A 96 5.60 4.87 -31.26
CA ILE A 96 6.70 3.90 -31.21
C ILE A 96 7.62 4.17 -32.39
N ILE A 97 8.89 4.49 -32.12
CA ILE A 97 9.92 4.77 -33.13
C ILE A 97 10.79 3.54 -33.44
N ARG A 98 10.91 2.60 -32.49
CA ARG A 98 11.66 1.35 -32.68
C ARG A 98 11.04 0.24 -31.82
N ALA A 99 11.08 -0.99 -32.32
CA ALA A 99 10.77 -2.19 -31.56
C ALA A 99 11.94 -3.18 -31.66
N ASP A 100 12.25 -3.83 -30.55
CA ASP A 100 13.30 -4.85 -30.43
C ASP A 100 12.81 -6.01 -29.55
N VAL A 101 13.47 -7.17 -29.62
CA VAL A 101 13.15 -8.32 -28.75
C VAL A 101 13.88 -8.15 -27.42
N GLY A 102 13.17 -8.34 -26.30
CA GLY A 102 13.80 -8.26 -24.98
C GLY A 102 14.85 -9.37 -24.79
N TYR A 103 16.10 -8.99 -24.57
CA TYR A 103 17.25 -9.93 -24.58
C TYR A 103 17.38 -10.86 -23.35
N LYS A 104 16.50 -10.75 -22.35
CA LYS A 104 16.62 -11.51 -21.08
C LYS A 104 15.27 -11.98 -20.56
N GLY A 105 15.14 -13.23 -20.12
CA GLY A 105 13.92 -13.80 -19.56
C GLY A 105 13.31 -14.89 -20.46
N THR A 106 12.39 -15.69 -19.92
CA THR A 106 11.80 -16.85 -20.61
C THR A 106 10.49 -16.53 -21.35
N GLN A 107 9.85 -15.42 -20.98
CA GLN A 107 8.57 -15.00 -21.55
C GLN A 107 8.76 -14.02 -22.71
N LEU A 108 7.84 -14.07 -23.68
CA LEU A 108 7.80 -13.12 -24.79
C LEU A 108 7.60 -11.68 -24.28
N LYS A 109 8.49 -10.79 -24.69
CA LYS A 109 8.39 -9.35 -24.45
C LYS A 109 9.15 -8.57 -25.52
N ALA A 110 8.67 -7.37 -25.82
CA ALA A 110 9.34 -6.45 -26.71
C ALA A 110 9.88 -5.25 -25.93
N LEU A 111 11.03 -4.73 -26.35
CA LEU A 111 11.53 -3.43 -25.96
C LEU A 111 11.06 -2.43 -27.02
N LEU A 112 10.21 -1.49 -26.63
CA LEU A 112 9.78 -0.40 -27.51
C LEU A 112 10.56 0.86 -27.14
N VAL A 113 10.93 1.64 -28.15
CA VAL A 113 11.43 2.99 -27.98
C VAL A 113 10.35 3.93 -28.47
N LEU A 114 9.91 4.84 -27.60
CA LEU A 114 8.92 5.86 -27.88
C LEU A 114 9.60 7.14 -28.40
N GLU A 115 8.83 7.98 -29.07
CA GLU A 115 9.24 9.32 -29.45
C GLU A 115 9.77 10.09 -28.22
N GLY A 116 10.92 10.73 -28.37
CA GLY A 116 11.70 11.30 -27.26
C GLY A 116 12.72 10.33 -26.65
N GLY A 117 12.87 9.13 -27.20
CA GLY A 117 13.93 8.18 -26.81
C GLY A 117 13.62 7.32 -25.58
N GLN A 118 12.43 7.47 -24.98
CA GLN A 118 12.01 6.68 -23.83
C GLN A 118 11.88 5.20 -24.19
N LYS A 119 12.49 4.33 -23.37
CA LYS A 119 12.40 2.88 -23.53
C LYS A 119 11.29 2.33 -22.64
N VAL A 120 10.42 1.49 -23.19
CA VAL A 120 9.35 0.81 -22.44
C VAL A 120 9.35 -0.68 -22.75
N VAL A 121 8.97 -1.49 -21.76
CA VAL A 121 8.82 -2.93 -21.94
C VAL A 121 7.37 -3.24 -22.24
N PHE A 122 7.11 -3.82 -23.41
CA PHE A 122 5.80 -4.32 -23.79
C PHE A 122 5.68 -5.81 -23.48
N LYS A 123 4.63 -6.17 -22.73
CA LYS A 123 4.26 -7.56 -22.44
C LYS A 123 2.90 -7.86 -23.07
N PRO A 124 2.79 -8.90 -23.93
CA PRO A 124 1.50 -9.33 -24.44
C PRO A 124 0.63 -9.88 -23.30
N LYS A 125 -0.69 -9.72 -23.44
CA LYS A 125 -1.70 -9.99 -22.41
C LYS A 125 -1.57 -11.40 -21.83
N SER A 126 -1.50 -11.49 -20.50
CA SER A 126 -1.71 -12.74 -19.76
C SER A 126 -2.15 -12.42 -18.33
N PHE A 127 -3.26 -13.00 -17.90
CA PHE A 127 -3.60 -13.16 -16.49
C PHE A 127 -3.62 -14.66 -16.17
N GLY A 128 -3.34 -15.00 -14.91
CA GLY A 128 -3.36 -16.38 -14.44
C GLY A 128 -4.79 -16.92 -14.25
N ASN A 129 -4.91 -18.05 -13.55
CA ASN A 129 -6.21 -18.64 -13.23
C ASN A 129 -6.88 -17.92 -12.04
N PRO A 130 -8.09 -17.34 -12.17
CA PRO A 130 -8.82 -16.75 -11.05
C PRO A 130 -9.37 -17.78 -10.05
N SER A 131 -9.49 -19.05 -10.45
CA SER A 131 -10.06 -20.12 -9.63
C SER A 131 -9.04 -20.82 -8.73
N THR A 132 -7.75 -20.49 -8.83
CA THR A 132 -6.68 -21.10 -8.04
C THR A 132 -5.98 -20.06 -7.19
N ASP A 133 -5.81 -20.35 -5.90
CA ASP A 133 -5.08 -19.51 -4.95
C ASP A 133 -3.83 -20.26 -4.48
N GLU A 134 -2.66 -19.78 -4.91
CA GLU A 134 -1.37 -20.42 -4.63
C GLU A 134 -0.89 -20.11 -3.21
N ARG A 135 -1.28 -20.96 -2.24
CA ARG A 135 -0.95 -20.75 -0.81
C ARG A 135 0.56 -20.70 -0.53
N SER A 136 1.37 -21.38 -1.34
CA SER A 136 2.84 -21.39 -1.20
C SER A 136 3.46 -19.99 -1.34
N ILE A 137 2.78 -19.05 -2.02
CA ILE A 137 3.21 -17.65 -2.12
C ILE A 137 3.22 -16.98 -0.72
N LEU A 138 2.33 -17.42 0.19
CA LEU A 138 2.27 -16.92 1.56
C LEU A 138 3.27 -17.62 2.50
N ALA A 139 4.15 -18.49 2.01
CA ALA A 139 5.14 -19.18 2.83
C ALA A 139 5.97 -18.23 3.72
N PRO A 140 6.51 -17.11 3.22
CA PRO A 140 7.21 -16.17 4.09
C PRO A 140 6.34 -15.64 5.23
N LEU A 141 5.04 -15.47 5.01
CA LEU A 141 4.12 -14.95 6.01
C LEU A 141 3.78 -16.01 7.07
N TYR A 142 3.34 -17.21 6.68
CA TYR A 142 2.94 -18.23 7.66
C TYR A 142 4.13 -18.98 8.30
N GLN A 143 5.33 -18.91 7.71
CA GLN A 143 6.53 -19.51 8.30
C GLN A 143 7.25 -18.53 9.23
N CYS A 144 7.39 -17.26 8.84
CA CYS A 144 8.10 -16.28 9.66
C CYS A 144 7.19 -15.61 10.69
N CYS A 145 5.88 -15.52 10.40
CA CYS A 145 4.90 -14.82 11.22
C CYS A 145 5.31 -13.40 11.59
N ILE A 146 5.82 -12.63 10.62
CA ILE A 146 6.20 -11.22 10.80
C ILE A 146 5.54 -10.37 9.72
N ILE A 147 4.93 -9.26 10.11
CA ILE A 147 4.33 -8.26 9.22
C ILE A 147 4.58 -6.85 9.75
N ARG A 148 4.73 -5.88 8.84
CA ARG A 148 4.80 -4.47 9.22
C ARG A 148 3.45 -3.97 9.69
N VAL A 149 3.43 -3.17 10.75
CA VAL A 149 2.20 -2.56 11.29
C VAL A 149 1.46 -1.78 10.20
N SER A 150 2.18 -0.93 9.44
CA SER A 150 1.54 -0.15 8.38
C SER A 150 0.92 -1.00 7.26
N THR A 151 1.52 -2.17 6.96
CA THR A 151 0.96 -3.12 5.98
C THR A 151 -0.30 -3.79 6.52
N TRP A 152 -0.29 -4.23 7.78
CA TRP A 152 -1.47 -4.80 8.42
C TRP A 152 -2.64 -3.82 8.46
N ASN A 153 -2.38 -2.56 8.82
CA ASN A 153 -3.41 -1.52 8.91
C ASN A 153 -4.02 -1.26 7.52
N ARG A 154 -3.20 -1.09 6.48
CA ARG A 154 -3.69 -0.93 5.09
C ARG A 154 -4.53 -2.12 4.63
N LEU A 155 -4.07 -3.37 4.84
CA LEU A 155 -4.84 -4.56 4.46
C LEU A 155 -6.17 -4.66 5.23
N SER A 156 -6.17 -4.26 6.50
CA SER A 156 -7.37 -4.25 7.35
C SER A 156 -8.42 -3.25 6.89
N HIS A 157 -8.02 -2.14 6.26
CA HIS A 157 -8.92 -1.17 5.66
C HIS A 157 -9.46 -1.61 4.29
N LEU A 158 -8.74 -2.48 3.57
CA LEU A 158 -9.10 -2.95 2.22
C LEU A 158 -10.13 -4.08 2.19
N LYS A 159 -10.55 -4.62 3.33
CA LYS A 159 -11.52 -5.72 3.41
C LYS A 159 -12.94 -5.34 3.00
N HIS A 160 -13.80 -6.35 2.88
CA HIS A 160 -15.25 -6.24 2.65
C HIS A 160 -15.63 -5.52 1.34
N GLY A 161 -14.95 -5.80 0.22
CA GLY A 161 -15.25 -5.17 -1.08
C GLY A 161 -14.56 -3.82 -1.31
N THR A 162 -13.82 -3.32 -0.32
CA THR A 162 -13.06 -2.08 -0.47
C THR A 162 -11.91 -2.25 -1.47
N LEU A 163 -11.20 -3.38 -1.43
CA LEU A 163 -10.15 -3.72 -2.40
C LEU A 163 -10.69 -3.75 -3.83
N ARG A 164 -11.83 -4.41 -4.05
CA ARG A 164 -12.51 -4.43 -5.34
C ARG A 164 -12.80 -3.01 -5.84
N SER A 165 -13.40 -2.19 -4.99
CA SER A 165 -13.77 -0.81 -5.33
C SER A 165 -12.53 0.04 -5.64
N ALA A 166 -11.46 -0.14 -4.86
CA ALA A 166 -10.16 0.49 -5.09
C ALA A 166 -9.58 0.09 -6.45
N MET A 167 -9.56 -1.21 -6.78
CA MET A 167 -9.02 -1.70 -8.06
C MET A 167 -9.82 -1.18 -9.26
N LEU A 168 -11.14 -1.15 -9.17
CA LEU A 168 -12.00 -0.60 -10.22
C LEU A 168 -11.75 0.91 -10.39
N SER A 169 -11.64 1.66 -9.30
CA SER A 169 -11.34 3.10 -9.36
C SER A 169 -9.94 3.39 -9.88
N ALA A 170 -8.95 2.60 -9.50
CA ALA A 170 -7.56 2.79 -9.91
C ALA A 170 -7.35 2.51 -11.40
N THR A 171 -8.13 1.58 -11.96
CA THR A 171 -8.00 1.14 -13.35
C THR A 171 -9.03 1.76 -14.31
N SER A 172 -9.96 2.58 -13.82
CA SER A 172 -11.04 3.16 -14.64
C SER A 172 -10.55 4.07 -15.76
N HIS A 173 -9.35 4.62 -15.63
CA HIS A 173 -8.74 5.53 -16.60
C HIS A 173 -7.86 4.80 -17.63
N ASP A 174 -7.61 3.50 -17.43
CA ASP A 174 -6.79 2.72 -18.34
C ASP A 174 -7.53 2.53 -19.68
N PRO A 175 -6.87 2.75 -20.84
CA PRO A 175 -7.48 2.53 -22.15
C PRO A 175 -8.01 1.11 -22.39
N LEU A 176 -7.56 0.12 -21.61
CA LEU A 176 -8.00 -1.28 -21.67
C LEU A 176 -9.09 -1.62 -20.64
N PHE A 177 -9.68 -0.63 -19.98
CA PHE A 177 -10.75 -0.86 -19.01
C PHE A 177 -11.94 -1.61 -19.66
N PRO A 178 -12.48 -2.68 -19.02
CA PRO A 178 -12.07 -3.23 -17.72
C PRO A 178 -10.76 -4.05 -17.80
N VAL A 179 -9.79 -3.67 -16.96
CA VAL A 179 -8.48 -4.34 -16.90
C VAL A 179 -8.58 -5.74 -16.29
N LEU A 180 -9.39 -5.88 -15.23
CA LEU A 180 -9.63 -7.15 -14.54
C LEU A 180 -11.06 -7.64 -14.81
N ALA A 181 -11.19 -8.91 -15.19
CA ALA A 181 -12.50 -9.56 -15.28
C ALA A 181 -13.08 -9.88 -13.89
N GLU A 182 -14.40 -10.03 -13.83
CA GLU A 182 -15.14 -10.27 -12.58
C GLU A 182 -14.56 -11.40 -11.70
N PRO A 183 -14.21 -12.59 -12.25
CA PRO A 183 -13.63 -13.67 -11.44
C PRO A 183 -12.30 -13.31 -10.79
N HIS A 184 -11.52 -12.40 -11.39
CA HIS A 184 -10.27 -11.93 -10.80
C HIS A 184 -10.49 -10.96 -9.65
N LEU A 185 -11.53 -10.11 -9.73
CA LEU A 185 -11.89 -9.22 -8.64
C LEU A 185 -12.41 -10.01 -7.43
N GLU A 186 -13.23 -11.04 -7.66
CA GLU A 186 -13.63 -11.98 -6.60
C GLU A 186 -12.44 -12.73 -6.00
N ALA A 187 -11.51 -13.18 -6.84
CA ALA A 187 -10.29 -13.84 -6.38
C ALA A 187 -9.42 -12.91 -5.51
N LEU A 188 -9.33 -11.62 -5.83
CA LEU A 188 -8.59 -10.65 -5.01
C LEU A 188 -9.17 -10.52 -3.59
N GLU A 189 -10.49 -10.39 -3.45
CA GLU A 189 -11.16 -10.33 -2.15
C GLU A 189 -10.96 -11.63 -1.35
N ARG A 190 -11.14 -12.79 -2.01
CA ARG A 190 -10.92 -14.10 -1.38
C ARG A 190 -9.47 -14.27 -0.89
N ARG A 191 -8.50 -13.84 -1.69
CA ARG A 191 -7.07 -13.89 -1.34
C ARG A 191 -6.71 -12.92 -0.22
N LEU A 192 -7.29 -11.71 -0.22
CA LEU A 192 -7.13 -10.76 0.88
C LEU A 192 -7.62 -11.37 2.20
N GLN A 193 -8.80 -12.01 2.19
CA GLN A 193 -9.29 -12.72 3.37
C GLN A 193 -8.34 -13.83 3.82
N GLY A 194 -7.77 -14.60 2.89
CA GLY A 194 -6.76 -15.62 3.19
C GLY A 194 -5.49 -15.05 3.84
N ILE A 195 -5.03 -13.89 3.38
CA ILE A 195 -3.89 -13.17 3.99
C ILE A 195 -4.24 -12.74 5.42
N LEU A 196 -5.38 -12.06 5.61
CA LEU A 196 -5.81 -11.58 6.92
C LEU A 196 -5.97 -12.73 7.93
N SER A 197 -6.58 -13.85 7.53
CA SER A 197 -6.69 -15.05 8.36
C SER A 197 -5.33 -15.66 8.71
N THR A 198 -4.35 -15.61 7.79
CA THR A 198 -2.99 -16.11 8.06
C THR A 198 -2.29 -15.25 9.11
N VAL A 199 -2.39 -13.92 9.01
CA VAL A 199 -1.84 -13.01 10.02
C VAL A 199 -2.52 -13.22 11.37
N GLN A 200 -3.85 -13.38 11.38
CA GLN A 200 -4.59 -13.64 12.62
C GLN A 200 -4.12 -14.92 13.32
N GLN A 201 -3.89 -16.00 12.56
CA GLN A 201 -3.33 -17.24 13.12
C GLN A 201 -1.95 -17.01 13.75
N CYS A 202 -1.09 -16.22 13.10
CA CYS A 202 0.21 -15.86 13.68
C CYS A 202 0.04 -15.04 14.97
N LEU A 203 -0.89 -14.07 15.00
CA LEU A 203 -1.17 -13.26 16.19
C LEU A 203 -1.68 -14.10 17.35
N ASP A 204 -2.59 -15.05 17.07
CA ASP A 204 -3.14 -15.94 18.08
C ASP A 204 -2.07 -16.90 18.65
N GLN A 205 -1.10 -17.30 17.81
CA GLN A 205 -0.04 -18.24 18.19
C GLN A 205 1.15 -17.58 18.91
N PHE A 206 1.59 -16.40 18.45
CA PHE A 206 2.85 -15.78 18.89
C PHE A 206 2.66 -14.43 19.59
N GLY A 207 1.45 -13.85 19.55
CA GLY A 207 1.16 -12.54 20.11
C GLY A 207 1.58 -11.36 19.22
N PRO A 208 1.02 -10.17 19.44
CA PRO A 208 1.27 -8.98 18.62
C PRO A 208 2.72 -8.49 18.69
N ASP A 209 3.38 -8.58 19.85
CA ASP A 209 4.76 -8.07 20.04
C ASP A 209 5.81 -8.78 19.19
N VAL A 210 5.54 -10.02 18.79
CA VAL A 210 6.43 -10.83 17.93
C VAL A 210 6.07 -10.64 16.45
N VAL A 211 4.77 -10.59 16.17
CA VAL A 211 4.26 -10.63 14.80
C VAL A 211 4.26 -9.25 14.14
N MET A 212 3.96 -8.21 14.91
CA MET A 212 3.84 -6.84 14.41
C MET A 212 5.13 -6.08 14.62
N VAL A 213 5.79 -5.74 13.52
CA VAL A 213 7.02 -4.95 13.53
C VAL A 213 6.70 -3.53 13.12
N GLU A 214 6.94 -2.59 14.03
CA GLU A 214 6.86 -1.16 13.74
C GLU A 214 7.90 -0.77 12.70
N ASP A 215 7.39 -0.29 11.58
CA ASP A 215 8.20 0.27 10.54
C ASP A 215 8.49 1.73 10.88
N ARG A 216 9.77 2.06 11.09
CA ARG A 216 10.26 3.46 11.19
C ARG A 216 10.17 4.19 9.84
N MET A 217 9.09 3.99 9.10
CA MET A 217 8.79 4.63 7.85
C MET A 217 7.98 5.88 8.16
N THR A 218 8.66 6.99 8.45
CA THR A 218 8.07 8.29 8.19
C THR A 218 7.94 8.39 6.67
N LEU A 219 6.73 8.19 6.13
CA LEU A 219 6.43 8.59 4.76
C LEU A 219 6.76 10.09 4.70
N SER A 220 7.83 10.43 3.99
CA SER A 220 8.24 11.82 3.86
C SER A 220 7.16 12.53 3.07
N HIS A 221 6.27 13.23 3.77
CA HIS A 221 5.51 14.33 3.20
C HIS A 221 6.54 15.40 2.83
N VAL A 222 7.04 15.34 1.60
CA VAL A 222 7.66 16.49 0.94
C VAL A 222 6.54 17.28 0.29
#